data_AF-A0A840UXR6-F1
#
_entry.id   AF-A0A840UXR6-F1
#
_cell.length_a   1.000
_cell.length_b   1.000
_cell.length_c   1.000
_cell.angle_alpha   90.00
_cell.angle_beta   90.00
_cell.angle_gamma   90.00
#
_symmetry.space_group_name_H-M   'P 1'
#
loop_
_entity.id
_entity.type
_entity.pdbx_description
1 polymer ?
#
loop_
_entity_poly.entity_id
_entity_poly.type
_entity_poly.pdbx_seq_one_letter_code
_entity_poly.pdbx_strand_id
1 'polypeptide(L)'
;MVNMNLNRFKIAFIIKVSDNNECINTLNSLAELIIPTGYEVEVIKIENKNNIVKSYNQAMKSSIAKYKIYIREGIKIINKNFLEDVINIFKKNWNIGIIGMSGVKIIPTNGNIFSAIEQVGKIIIEGNMT
;
A
#
# COMPACT_ATOMS: atom_id res chain seq x y z
N MET A 1 -9.35 -18.01 -11.11
CA MET A 1 -7.98 -18.49 -11.41
C MET A 1 -6.99 -17.56 -10.72
N VAL A 2 -6.31 -18.05 -9.68
CA VAL A 2 -5.16 -17.35 -9.08
C VAL A 2 -3.97 -17.60 -10.02
N ASN A 3 -3.28 -16.53 -10.42
CA ASN A 3 -2.16 -16.61 -11.35
C ASN A 3 -1.02 -17.43 -10.70
N MET A 4 -0.72 -18.62 -11.21
CA MET A 4 0.21 -19.58 -10.57
C MET A 4 1.70 -19.22 -10.73
N ASN A 5 2.03 -18.25 -11.58
CA ASN A 5 3.41 -17.78 -11.79
C ASN A 5 3.61 -16.37 -11.25
N LEU A 6 3.57 -16.22 -9.92
CA LEU A 6 3.98 -14.97 -9.27
C LEU A 6 5.51 -14.94 -9.14
N ASN A 7 6.11 -13.80 -9.48
CA ASN A 7 7.51 -13.53 -9.19
C ASN A 7 7.67 -13.16 -7.71
N ARG A 8 8.31 -14.06 -6.95
CA ARG A 8 8.54 -13.93 -5.50
C ARG A 8 9.48 -12.79 -5.12
N PHE A 9 10.22 -12.26 -6.09
CA PHE A 9 11.15 -11.15 -5.93
C PHE A 9 10.62 -9.85 -6.53
N LYS A 10 9.34 -9.77 -6.87
CA LYS A 10 8.75 -8.56 -7.43
C LYS A 10 7.68 -7.97 -6.53
N ILE A 11 7.72 -6.65 -6.41
CA ILE A 11 6.83 -5.81 -5.60
C ILE A 11 6.12 -4.83 -6.56
N ALA A 12 4.81 -4.73 -6.48
CA ALA A 12 4.05 -3.75 -7.24
C ALA A 12 3.39 -2.73 -6.30
N PHE A 13 3.67 -1.46 -6.50
CA PHE A 13 2.87 -0.38 -5.95
C PHE A 13 1.69 -0.10 -6.87
N ILE A 14 0.47 -0.20 -6.35
CA ILE A 14 -0.77 0.09 -7.07
C ILE A 14 -1.33 1.39 -6.49
N ILE A 15 -1.28 2.45 -7.30
CA ILE A 15 -1.58 3.81 -6.88
C ILE A 15 -2.85 4.29 -7.57
N LYS A 16 -3.85 4.72 -6.80
CA LYS A 16 -4.97 5.49 -7.36
C LYS A 16 -4.54 6.94 -7.56
N VAL A 17 -4.69 7.44 -8.77
CA VAL A 17 -4.36 8.79 -9.19
C VAL A 17 -5.63 9.56 -9.49
N SER A 18 -5.84 10.66 -8.78
CA SER A 18 -6.88 11.67 -9.00
C SER A 18 -6.27 13.07 -9.16
N ASP A 19 -5.07 13.29 -8.62
CA ASP A 19 -4.27 14.51 -8.74
C ASP A 19 -2.81 14.15 -9.10
N ASN A 20 -2.31 14.71 -10.20
CA ASN A 20 -0.98 14.37 -10.70
C ASN A 20 0.15 14.87 -9.80
N ASN A 21 -0.02 16.00 -9.12
CA ASN A 21 1.00 16.56 -8.23
C ASN A 21 1.11 15.70 -6.96
N GLU A 22 -0.02 15.31 -6.38
CA GLU A 22 -0.06 14.38 -5.23
C GLU A 22 0.50 13.01 -5.60
N CYS A 23 0.25 12.55 -6.83
CA CYS A 23 0.87 11.33 -7.34
C CYS A 23 2.40 11.48 -7.41
N ILE A 24 2.92 12.58 -7.94
CA ILE A 24 4.37 12.84 -7.99
C ILE A 24 4.97 12.84 -6.59
N ASN A 25 4.33 13.50 -5.61
CA ASN A 25 4.79 13.51 -4.22
C ASN A 25 4.89 12.08 -3.64
N THR A 26 3.86 11.26 -3.85
CA THR A 26 3.90 9.85 -3.45
C THR A 26 5.01 9.09 -4.17
N LEU A 27 5.19 9.26 -5.48
CA LEU A 27 6.26 8.59 -6.23
C LEU A 27 7.66 8.96 -5.71
N ASN A 28 7.89 10.25 -5.42
CA ASN A 28 9.13 10.71 -4.83
C ASN A 28 9.38 10.05 -3.47
N SER A 29 8.35 9.97 -2.62
CA SER A 29 8.45 9.23 -1.35
C SER A 29 8.77 7.75 -1.56
N LEU A 30 8.17 7.09 -2.54
CA LEU A 30 8.41 5.67 -2.81
C LEU A 30 9.83 5.43 -3.35
N ALA A 31 10.38 6.38 -4.10
CA ALA A 31 11.75 6.33 -4.61
C ALA A 31 12.82 6.43 -3.49
N GLU A 32 12.47 6.98 -2.33
CA GLU A 32 13.36 7.04 -1.16
C GLU A 32 13.44 5.72 -0.37
N LEU A 33 12.59 4.74 -0.70
CA LEU A 33 12.58 3.45 -0.02
C LEU A 33 13.78 2.59 -0.45
N ILE A 34 14.34 1.86 0.52
CA ILE A 34 15.38 0.88 0.25
C ILE A 34 14.71 -0.36 -0.33
N ILE A 35 15.08 -0.69 -1.57
CA ILE A 35 14.65 -1.91 -2.23
C ILE A 35 15.51 -3.06 -1.69
N PRO A 36 14.92 -4.12 -1.11
CA PRO A 36 15.69 -5.24 -0.58
C PRO A 36 16.48 -5.93 -1.70
N THR A 37 17.66 -6.45 -1.39
CA THR A 37 18.54 -7.08 -2.39
C THR A 37 17.82 -8.17 -3.18
N GLY A 38 17.95 -8.11 -4.50
CA GLY A 38 17.33 -9.08 -5.42
C GLY A 38 15.85 -8.83 -5.71
N TYR A 39 15.23 -7.80 -5.11
CA TYR A 39 13.85 -7.43 -5.43
C TYR A 39 13.77 -6.39 -6.54
N GLU A 40 12.73 -6.49 -7.35
CA GLU A 40 12.32 -5.51 -8.34
C GLU A 40 11.04 -4.81 -7.90
N VAL A 41 10.93 -3.52 -8.21
CA VAL A 41 9.75 -2.70 -7.95
C VAL A 41 9.14 -2.24 -9.26
N GLU A 42 7.81 -2.31 -9.36
CA GLU A 42 7.05 -1.64 -10.40
C GLU A 42 5.94 -0.78 -9.80
N VAL A 43 5.47 0.21 -10.58
CA VAL A 43 4.37 1.09 -10.19
C VAL A 43 3.27 1.00 -11.24
N ILE A 44 2.03 0.80 -10.76
CA ILE A 44 0.83 0.72 -11.58
C ILE A 44 -0.11 1.84 -11.13
N LYS A 45 -0.36 2.79 -12.04
CA LYS A 45 -1.27 3.91 -11.80
C LYS A 45 -2.68 3.56 -12.25
N ILE A 46 -3.67 3.92 -11.44
CA ILE A 46 -5.09 3.81 -11.73
C ILE A 46 -5.67 5.22 -11.87
N GLU A 47 -5.92 5.64 -13.10
CA GLU A 47 -6.39 7.01 -13.43
C GLU A 47 -7.91 7.08 -13.68
N ASN A 48 -8.57 5.94 -13.98
CA ASN A 48 -9.96 5.91 -14.41
C ASN A 48 -10.96 5.93 -13.24
N LYS A 49 -11.90 6.89 -13.28
CA LYS A 49 -12.91 7.18 -12.25
C LYS A 49 -14.17 6.31 -12.33
N ASN A 50 -14.43 5.60 -13.43
CA ASN A 50 -15.77 5.04 -13.69
C ASN A 50 -16.10 3.80 -12.83
N ASN A 51 -15.11 3.01 -12.41
CA ASN A 51 -15.33 1.92 -11.44
C ASN A 51 -14.03 1.56 -10.72
N ILE A 52 -13.84 2.12 -9.53
CA ILE A 52 -12.59 1.96 -8.77
C ILE A 52 -12.29 0.50 -8.41
N VAL A 53 -13.31 -0.30 -8.08
CA VAL A 53 -13.17 -1.72 -7.73
C VAL A 53 -12.69 -2.53 -8.93
N LYS A 54 -13.28 -2.29 -10.10
CA LYS A 54 -12.85 -2.92 -11.36
C LYS A 54 -11.41 -2.53 -11.69
N SER A 55 -11.06 -1.25 -11.55
CA SER A 55 -9.72 -0.75 -11.86
C SER A 55 -8.65 -1.36 -10.95
N TYR A 56 -8.88 -1.45 -9.64
CA TYR A 56 -7.96 -2.14 -8.73
C TYR A 56 -7.80 -3.62 -9.08
N ASN A 57 -8.89 -4.31 -9.41
CA ASN A 57 -8.82 -5.70 -9.83
C ASN A 57 -8.05 -5.90 -11.14
N GLN A 58 -8.17 -4.96 -12.09
CA GLN A 58 -7.39 -4.99 -13.33
C GLN A 58 -5.90 -4.73 -13.06
N ALA A 59 -5.56 -3.72 -12.27
CA ALA A 59 -4.19 -3.43 -11.87
C ALA A 59 -3.54 -4.59 -11.09
N MET A 60 -4.30 -5.23 -10.19
CA MET A 60 -3.83 -6.41 -9.47
C MET A 60 -3.50 -7.56 -10.43
N LYS A 61 -4.29 -7.74 -11.50
CA LYS A 61 -4.13 -8.81 -12.48
C LYS A 61 -3.05 -8.52 -13.53
N SER A 62 -2.75 -7.25 -13.81
CA SER A 62 -1.73 -6.85 -14.78
C SER A 62 -0.30 -7.07 -14.30
N SER A 63 -0.12 -7.41 -13.02
CA SER A 63 1.18 -7.65 -12.41
C SER A 63 1.35 -9.08 -11.89
N ILE A 64 2.52 -9.65 -12.20
CA ILE A 64 2.98 -10.93 -11.66
C ILE A 64 3.73 -10.76 -10.32
N ALA A 65 3.79 -9.56 -9.74
CA ALA A 65 4.41 -9.34 -8.44
C ALA A 65 3.75 -10.21 -7.35
N LYS A 66 4.57 -10.89 -6.54
CA LYS A 66 4.08 -11.63 -5.38
C LYS A 66 3.56 -10.69 -4.29
N TYR A 67 4.25 -9.56 -4.09
CA TYR A 67 3.87 -8.54 -3.11
C TYR A 67 3.21 -7.37 -3.83
N LYS A 68 2.04 -6.95 -3.35
CA LYS A 68 1.25 -5.86 -3.94
C LYS A 68 0.87 -4.89 -2.84
N ILE A 69 1.31 -3.64 -2.98
CA ILE A 69 1.10 -2.57 -2.01
C ILE A 69 0.10 -1.59 -2.62
N TYR A 70 -1.07 -1.49 -2.02
CA TYR A 70 -2.12 -0.56 -2.44
C TYR A 70 -1.96 0.73 -1.64
N ILE A 71 -1.77 1.84 -2.36
CA ILE A 71 -1.51 3.15 -1.74
C ILE A 71 -2.30 4.23 -2.48
N ARG A 72 -2.74 5.25 -1.73
CA ARG A 72 -3.37 6.44 -2.31
C ARG A 72 -2.29 7.48 -2.58
N GLU A 73 -2.50 8.32 -3.60
CA GLU A 73 -1.76 9.57 -3.72
C GLU A 73 -1.82 10.44 -2.44
N GLY A 74 -0.80 11.27 -2.26
CA GLY A 74 -0.59 12.11 -1.08
C GLY A 74 -0.12 11.35 0.17
N ILE A 75 0.14 10.03 0.09
CA ILE A 75 0.74 9.27 1.19
C ILE A 75 2.27 9.27 1.05
N LYS A 76 2.96 9.54 2.16
CA LYS A 76 4.40 9.40 2.32
C LYS A 76 4.72 8.22 3.25
N ILE A 77 5.65 7.36 2.86
CA ILE A 77 6.19 6.30 3.71
C ILE A 77 7.53 6.78 4.26
N ILE A 78 7.59 6.98 5.58
CA ILE A 78 8.76 7.59 6.25
C ILE A 78 9.83 6.54 6.57
N ASN A 79 9.43 5.31 6.89
CA ASN A 79 10.38 4.23 7.16
C ASN A 79 11.01 3.73 5.85
N LYS A 80 12.28 4.06 5.61
CA LYS A 80 13.00 3.64 4.40
C LYS A 80 13.14 2.12 4.25
N ASN A 81 13.11 1.36 5.35
CA ASN A 81 13.19 -0.11 5.35
C ASN A 81 11.82 -0.78 5.18
N PHE A 82 10.76 -0.01 4.93
CA PHE A 82 9.37 -0.50 4.89
C PHE A 82 9.17 -1.77 4.05
N LEU A 83 9.80 -1.85 2.87
CA LEU A 83 9.67 -3.02 1.99
C LEU A 83 10.23 -4.30 2.63
N GLU A 84 11.41 -4.20 3.24
CA GLU A 84 12.05 -5.32 3.92
C GLU A 84 11.21 -5.78 5.13
N ASP A 85 10.74 -4.83 5.95
CA ASP A 85 9.92 -5.11 7.13
C ASP A 85 8.63 -5.85 6.74
N VAL A 86 7.93 -5.37 5.71
CA VAL A 86 6.70 -5.99 5.20
C VAL A 86 6.97 -7.41 4.69
N ILE A 87 8.01 -7.61 3.88
CA ILE A 87 8.36 -8.93 3.35
C ILE A 87 8.70 -9.90 4.49
N ASN A 88 9.42 -9.42 5.51
CA ASN A 88 9.81 -10.23 6.65
C ASN A 88 8.60 -10.69 7.48
N ILE A 89 7.54 -9.87 7.59
CA ILE A 89 6.28 -10.29 8.23
C ILE A 89 5.66 -11.49 7.49
N PHE A 90 5.51 -11.40 6.17
CA PHE A 90 4.93 -12.47 5.36
C PHE A 90 5.79 -13.74 5.34
N LYS A 91 7.13 -13.60 5.33
CA LYS A 91 8.05 -14.74 5.41
C LYS A 91 7.98 -15.46 6.76
N LYS A 92 7.83 -14.72 7.85
CA LYS A 92 7.75 -15.27 9.21
C LYS A 92 6.41 -15.97 9.47
N ASN A 93 5.33 -15.54 8.82
CA ASN A 93 4.02 -16.15 8.98
C ASN A 93 3.27 -16.25 7.65
N TRP A 94 3.29 -17.45 7.08
CA TRP A 94 2.67 -17.77 5.79
C TRP A 94 1.13 -17.75 5.80
N ASN A 95 0.49 -17.71 6.98
CA ASN A 95 -0.96 -17.59 7.10
C ASN A 95 -1.45 -16.14 6.91
N ILE A 96 -0.54 -15.15 6.93
CA ILE A 96 -0.91 -13.75 6.73
C ILE A 96 -1.12 -13.50 5.23
N GLY A 97 -2.36 -13.17 4.83
CA GLY A 97 -2.71 -12.84 3.44
C GLY A 97 -2.65 -11.34 3.11
N ILE A 98 -2.87 -10.47 4.10
CA ILE A 98 -2.88 -9.01 3.96
C ILE A 98 -2.50 -8.37 5.30
N ILE A 99 -1.84 -7.22 5.24
CA ILE A 99 -1.61 -6.34 6.39
C ILE A 99 -2.03 -4.92 6.02
N GLY A 100 -2.47 -4.15 7.02
CA GLY A 100 -2.74 -2.72 6.91
C GLY A 100 -1.77 -1.92 7.77
N MET A 101 -1.64 -0.62 7.49
CA MET A 101 -0.76 0.28 8.25
C MET A 101 -1.42 0.82 9.53
N SER A 102 -2.72 1.08 9.49
CA SER A 102 -3.48 1.62 10.62
C SER A 102 -4.85 0.95 10.68
N GLY A 103 -5.37 0.76 11.88
CA GLY A 103 -6.65 0.11 12.14
C GLY A 103 -7.05 0.17 13.60
N VAL A 104 -8.04 -0.62 13.97
CA VAL A 104 -8.58 -0.69 15.34
C VAL A 104 -8.80 -2.15 15.71
N LYS A 105 -8.58 -2.51 16.98
CA LYS A 105 -8.86 -3.89 17.45
C LYS A 105 -10.36 -4.19 17.44
N ILE A 106 -11.17 -3.19 17.77
CA ILE A 106 -12.63 -3.28 17.81
C ILE A 106 -13.18 -2.11 17.01
N ILE A 107 -14.01 -2.41 16.02
CA ILE A 107 -14.68 -1.39 15.20
C ILE A 107 -15.76 -0.72 16.06
N PRO A 108 -15.71 0.61 16.27
CA PRO A 108 -16.75 1.32 17.00
C PRO A 108 -18.12 1.20 16.31
N THR A 109 -19.21 1.28 17.08
CA THR A 109 -20.58 1.18 16.55
C THR A 109 -20.94 2.28 15.55
N ASN A 110 -20.28 3.43 15.63
CA ASN A 110 -20.43 4.54 14.68
C ASN A 110 -19.57 4.38 13.40
N GLY A 111 -18.75 3.32 13.29
CA GLY A 111 -17.86 3.08 12.16
C GLY A 111 -16.67 4.05 12.03
N ASN A 112 -16.55 5.03 12.94
CA ASN A 112 -15.44 5.98 12.94
C ASN A 112 -14.24 5.41 13.70
N ILE A 113 -13.25 4.91 12.97
CA ILE A 113 -12.01 4.34 13.53
C ILE A 113 -11.22 5.33 14.40
N PHE A 114 -11.31 6.64 14.15
CA PHE A 114 -10.64 7.65 14.95
C PHE A 114 -11.24 7.80 16.35
N SER A 115 -12.48 7.33 16.55
CA SER A 115 -13.15 7.29 17.85
C SER A 115 -12.86 6.02 18.66
N ALA A 116 -12.12 5.07 18.10
CA ALA A 116 -11.79 3.83 18.78
C ALA A 116 -10.77 4.06 19.90
N ILE A 117 -10.98 3.36 21.02
CA ILE A 117 -10.09 3.38 22.19
C ILE A 117 -8.76 2.66 21.87
N GLU A 118 -8.84 1.54 21.14
CA GLU A 118 -7.68 0.71 20.81
C GLU A 118 -7.33 0.78 19.32
N GLN A 119 -6.67 1.87 18.94
CA GLN A 119 -6.06 2.04 17.62
C GLN A 119 -4.73 1.28 17.53
N VAL A 120 -4.42 0.77 16.34
CA VAL A 120 -3.14 0.13 16.00
C VAL A 120 -2.53 0.82 14.79
N GLY A 121 -1.21 0.95 14.79
CA GLY A 121 -0.49 1.72 13.78
C GLY A 121 -0.51 3.24 14.04
N LYS A 122 0.08 4.02 13.13
CA LYS A 122 0.17 5.48 13.25
C LYS A 122 0.04 6.14 11.89
N ILE A 123 -0.81 7.17 11.83
CA ILE A 123 -0.92 8.09 10.68
C ILE A 123 -0.50 9.47 11.18
N ILE A 124 0.38 10.13 10.45
CA ILE A 124 0.75 11.53 10.69
C ILE A 124 0.11 12.32 9.56
N ILE A 125 -0.74 13.28 9.92
CA ILE A 125 -1.38 14.19 8.96
C ILE A 125 -0.58 15.49 9.02
N GLU A 126 0.12 15.82 7.94
CA GLU A 126 0.74 17.14 7.80
C GLU A 126 -0.34 18.15 7.43
N GLY A 127 -0.56 19.11 8.32
CA GLY A 127 -1.43 20.25 8.11
C GLY A 127 -1.07 21.35 9.09
N ASN A 128 -0.89 22.58 8.59
CA ASN A 128 -0.93 23.76 9.45
C ASN A 128 -2.31 23.80 10.08
N MET A 129 -2.37 23.87 11.41
CA MET A 129 -3.57 24.37 12.08
C MET A 129 -3.75 25.83 11.61
N THR A 130 -4.66 26.06 10.68
CA THR A 130 -5.30 27.37 10.49
C THR A 130 -6.59 27.38 11.26
#